data_AF-I8YFK9-F1
#
_entry.id   AF-I8YFK9-F1
#
_cell.length_a   1.000
_cell.length_b   1.000
_cell.length_c   1.000
_cell.angle_alpha   90.00
_cell.angle_beta   90.00
_cell.angle_gamma   90.00
#
_symmetry.space_group_name_H-M   'P 1'
#
loop_
_entity.id
_entity.type
_entity.pdbx_description
1 polymer ?
#
loop_
_entity_poly.entity_id
_entity_poly.type
_entity_poly.pdbx_seq_one_letter_code
_entity_poly.pdbx_strand_id
1 'polypeptide(L)'
;MKRFASHYLYVPDTGFLKQHVIEVEEEYVVNFFPLTEEIESVEWMPGVIELVPEKGKLRAYLLSPFNFQTMQPVAGTQRRQLP
;
A
#
# COMPACT_ATOMS: atom_id res chain seq x y z
N MET A 1 12.16 10.24 3.45
CA MET A 1 11.21 9.46 2.61
C MET A 1 11.41 7.98 2.88
N LYS A 2 10.31 7.23 3.02
CA LYS A 2 10.29 5.77 3.15
C LYS A 2 9.58 5.15 1.95
N ARG A 3 9.98 3.94 1.57
CA ARG A 3 9.39 3.22 0.44
C ARG A 3 8.81 1.91 0.91
N PHE A 4 7.56 1.66 0.53
CA PHE A 4 6.88 0.41 0.85
C PHE A 4 6.32 -0.21 -0.42
N ALA A 5 6.35 -1.52 -0.50
CA ALA A 5 5.65 -2.27 -1.53
C ALA A 5 4.88 -3.42 -0.91
N SER A 6 3.86 -3.88 -1.62
CA SER A 6 3.16 -5.12 -1.30
C SER A 6 2.72 -5.81 -2.58
N HIS A 7 2.10 -6.98 -2.47
CA HIS A 7 1.60 -7.70 -3.65
C HIS A 7 0.62 -6.85 -4.46
N TYR A 8 -0.24 -6.09 -3.76
CA TYR A 8 -1.13 -5.12 -4.37
C TYR A 8 -1.17 -3.80 -3.59
N LEU A 9 -1.36 -2.73 -4.33
CA LEU A 9 -1.73 -1.39 -3.87
C LEU A 9 -3.19 -1.14 -4.27
N TYR A 10 -4.08 -0.87 -3.34
CA TYR A 10 -5.43 -0.40 -3.62
C TYR A 10 -5.45 1.12 -3.70
N VAL A 11 -5.81 1.65 -4.87
CA VAL A 11 -5.92 3.08 -5.15
C VAL A 11 -7.40 3.45 -5.28
N PRO A 12 -7.91 4.44 -4.53
CA PRO A 12 -9.27 4.95 -4.66
C PRO A 12 -9.62 5.24 -6.12
N ASP A 13 -10.85 4.89 -6.51
CA ASP A 13 -11.40 5.11 -7.87
C ASP A 13 -10.66 4.39 -9.03
N THR A 14 -9.56 3.69 -8.74
CA THR A 14 -8.75 2.96 -9.73
C THR A 14 -8.76 1.44 -9.46
N GLY A 15 -8.78 1.03 -8.19
CA GLY A 15 -8.78 -0.38 -7.79
C GLY A 15 -7.39 -0.92 -7.45
N PHE A 16 -7.19 -2.23 -7.62
CA PHE A 16 -5.95 -2.90 -7.24
C PHE A 16 -4.88 -2.84 -8.34
N LEU A 17 -3.73 -2.29 -7.99
CA LEU A 17 -2.52 -2.25 -8.81
C LEU A 17 -1.52 -3.27 -8.29
N LYS A 18 -1.01 -4.13 -9.17
CA LYS A 18 -0.05 -5.16 -8.80
C LYS A 18 1.36 -4.56 -8.71
N GLN A 19 2.13 -4.94 -7.69
CA GLN A 19 3.56 -4.59 -7.55
C GLN A 19 3.85 -3.09 -7.77
N HIS A 20 3.26 -2.24 -6.94
CA HIS A 20 3.59 -0.81 -6.92
C HIS A 20 4.32 -0.46 -5.63
N VAL A 21 5.27 0.47 -5.74
CA VAL A 21 5.93 1.13 -4.62
C VAL A 21 5.11 2.37 -4.26
N ILE A 22 4.91 2.59 -2.98
CA ILE A 22 4.48 3.88 -2.45
C ILE A 22 5.66 4.56 -1.78
N GLU A 23 5.66 5.87 -1.88
CA GLU A 23 6.70 6.74 -1.39
C GLU A 23 6.06 7.68 -0.35
N VAL A 24 6.49 7.53 0.91
CA VAL A 24 5.86 8.19 2.06
C VAL A 24 6.82 9.20 2.69
N GLU A 25 6.29 10.38 2.98
CA GLU A 25 6.97 11.43 3.72
C GLU A 25 6.07 11.96 4.84
N GLU A 26 6.62 12.00 6.05
CA GLU A 26 5.93 12.24 7.32
C GLU A 26 4.82 11.22 7.63
N GLU A 27 3.69 11.32 6.94
CA GLU A 27 2.53 10.40 7.05
C GLU A 27 1.75 10.29 5.74
N TYR A 28 2.20 10.98 4.68
CA TYR A 28 1.46 11.14 3.45
C TYR A 28 2.21 10.51 2.28
N VAL A 29 1.46 9.85 1.41
CA VAL A 29 1.95 9.35 0.14
C VAL A 29 2.18 10.53 -0.78
N VAL A 30 3.43 10.74 -1.17
CA VAL A 30 3.83 11.80 -2.10
C VAL A 30 4.02 11.27 -3.52
N ASN A 31 4.18 9.96 -3.69
CA ASN A 31 4.31 9.31 -4.98
C ASN A 31 3.94 7.82 -4.90
N PHE A 32 3.54 7.24 -6.03
CA PHE A 32 3.45 5.79 -6.19
C PHE A 32 3.73 5.42 -7.65
N PHE A 33 4.43 4.30 -7.88
CA PHE A 33 4.86 3.89 -9.22
C PHE A 33 5.04 2.37 -9.32
N PRO A 34 4.96 1.78 -10.53
CA PRO A 34 5.22 0.36 -10.73
C PRO A 34 6.63 -0.03 -10.28
N LEU A 35 6.76 -1.13 -9.54
CA LEU A 35 8.06 -1.70 -9.19
C LEU A 35 8.62 -2.44 -10.41
N THR A 36 9.40 -1.74 -11.24
CA THR A 36 10.02 -2.31 -12.46
C THR A 36 11.36 -2.98 -12.21
N GLU A 37 12.07 -2.56 -11.17
CA GLU A 37 13.39 -3.08 -10.77
C GLU A 37 13.42 -3.23 -9.24
N GLU A 38 14.31 -4.09 -8.73
CA GLU A 38 14.50 -4.21 -7.29
C GLU A 38 15.19 -2.96 -6.74
N ILE A 39 14.56 -2.35 -5.73
CA ILE A 39 15.08 -1.15 -5.08
C ILE A 39 15.42 -1.56 -3.65
N GLU A 40 16.71 -1.55 -3.29
CA GLU A 40 17.21 -2.01 -1.98
C GLU A 40 16.55 -1.34 -0.76
N SER A 41 16.01 -0.12 -0.95
CA SER A 41 15.36 0.67 0.11
C SER A 41 13.85 0.44 0.27
N VAL A 42 13.26 -0.51 -0.48
CA VAL A 42 11.83 -0.83 -0.40
C VAL A 42 11.55 -1.85 0.70
N GLU A 43 10.73 -1.47 1.67
CA GLU A 43 10.19 -2.38 2.68
C GLU A 43 8.98 -3.15 2.12
N TRP A 44 9.07 -4.48 2.10
CA TRP A 44 7.98 -5.35 1.64
C TRP A 44 6.98 -5.64 2.76
N MET A 45 5.72 -5.27 2.54
CA MET A 45 4.65 -5.45 3.50
C MET A 45 3.81 -6.69 3.18
N PRO A 46 3.44 -7.52 4.18
CA PRO A 46 2.58 -8.67 3.96
C PRO A 46 1.12 -8.21 3.85
N GLY A 47 0.49 -8.31 2.67
CA GLY A 47 -0.94 -8.00 2.51
C GLY A 47 -1.26 -7.08 1.33
N VAL A 48 -2.06 -6.05 1.58
CA VAL A 48 -2.39 -5.00 0.62
C VAL A 48 -2.16 -3.64 1.28
N ILE A 49 -1.55 -2.73 0.54
CA ILE A 49 -1.49 -1.32 0.93
C ILE A 49 -2.71 -0.62 0.34
N GLU A 50 -3.53 0.02 1.18
CA GLU A 50 -4.69 0.83 0.81
C GLU A 50 -4.31 2.32 0.89
N LEU A 51 -4.56 3.07 -0.18
CA LEU A 51 -4.49 4.53 -0.15
C LEU A 51 -5.84 5.12 0.24
N VAL A 52 -5.84 6.07 1.16
CA VAL A 52 -7.06 6.76 1.60
C VAL A 52 -6.88 8.28 1.49
N PRO A 53 -7.79 8.98 0.79
CA PRO A 53 -7.76 10.44 0.74
C PRO A 53 -8.09 11.06 2.09
N GLU A 54 -7.25 11.99 2.54
CA GLU A 54 -7.47 12.79 3.74
C GLU A 54 -7.01 14.22 3.48
N LYS A 55 -7.93 15.19 3.58
CA LYS A 55 -7.65 16.64 3.46
C LYS A 55 -6.84 17.01 2.19
N GLY A 56 -7.12 16.35 1.06
CA GLY A 56 -6.44 16.59 -0.22
C GLY A 56 -5.07 15.92 -0.36
N LYS A 57 -4.67 15.07 0.60
CA LYS A 57 -3.49 14.20 0.54
C LYS A 57 -3.91 12.74 0.62
N LEU A 58 -2.94 11.82 0.48
CA LEU A 58 -3.17 10.38 0.61
C LEU A 58 -2.44 9.83 1.83
N ARG A 59 -3.11 9.02 2.65
CA ARG A 59 -2.49 8.18 3.68
C ARG A 59 -2.43 6.73 3.22
N ALA A 60 -1.42 5.99 3.67
CA ALA A 60 -1.28 4.57 3.38
C ALA A 60 -1.62 3.71 4.59
N TYR A 61 -2.41 2.66 4.39
CA TYR A 61 -2.76 1.67 5.41
C TYR A 61 -2.43 0.27 4.93
N LEU A 62 -1.77 -0.52 5.76
CA LEU A 62 -1.58 -1.94 5.53
C LEU A 62 -2.81 -2.72 6.02
N LEU A 63 -3.40 -3.51 5.13
CA LEU A 63 -4.40 -4.53 5.43
C LEU A 63 -3.73 -5.91 5.45
N SER A 64 -3.69 -6.55 6.63
CA SER A 64 -3.04 -7.85 6.80
C SER A 64 -3.63 -8.67 7.96
N PRO A 65 -3.82 -9.99 7.82
CA PRO A 65 -3.68 -10.80 6.59
C PRO A 65 -4.72 -10.44 5.51
N PHE A 66 -4.51 -10.88 4.26
CA PHE A 66 -5.42 -10.60 3.14
C PHE A 66 -5.53 -11.81 2.20
N ASN A 67 -6.73 -12.11 1.70
CA ASN A 67 -6.92 -13.20 0.74
C ASN A 67 -6.80 -12.68 -0.70
N PHE A 68 -5.70 -13.04 -1.37
CA PHE A 68 -5.41 -12.62 -2.74
C PHE A 68 -6.20 -13.39 -3.82
N GLN A 69 -6.82 -14.53 -3.50
CA GLN A 69 -7.66 -15.26 -4.46
C GLN A 69 -9.03 -14.58 -4.61
N THR A 70 -9.61 -14.15 -3.48
CA THR A 70 -10.92 -13.48 -3.46
C THR A 70 -10.83 -11.96 -3.46
N MET A 71 -9.63 -11.41 -3.35
CA MET A 71 -9.37 -9.96 -3.22
C MET A 71 -10.13 -9.33 -2.05
N GLN A 72 -10.16 -10.01 -0.90
CA GLN A 72 -10.91 -9.58 0.29
C GLN A 72 -10.09 -9.72 1.58
N PRO A 73 -10.35 -8.84 2.58
CA PRO A 73 -9.95 -9.08 3.97
C PRO A 73 -10.52 -10.41 4.48
N VAL A 74 -9.85 -10.99 5.47
CA VAL A 74 -10.27 -12.22 6.15
C VAL A 74 -10.54 -11.93 7.63
N ALA A 75 -11.11 -12.92 8.34
CA ALA A 75 -11.23 -12.84 9.78
C ALA A 75 -9.85 -12.57 10.41
N GLY A 76 -9.76 -11.50 11.21
CA GLY A 76 -8.52 -11.08 11.84
C GLY A 76 -7.68 -10.06 11.06
N THR A 77 -8.07 -9.67 9.84
CA THR A 77 -7.40 -8.57 9.11
C THR A 77 -7.35 -7.32 9.97
N GLN A 78 -6.13 -6.85 10.22
CA GLN A 78 -5.85 -5.58 10.87
C GLN A 78 -5.61 -4.51 9.81
N ARG A 79 -5.98 -3.27 10.16
CA ARG A 79 -5.69 -2.08 9.38
C ARG A 79 -4.73 -1.19 10.14
N ARG A 80 -3.48 -1.08 9.68
CA ARG A 80 -2.42 -0.30 10.34
C ARG A 80 -1.92 0.81 9.43
N GLN A 81 -1.85 2.04 9.93
CA GLN A 81 -1.26 3.13 9.16
C GLN A 81 0.24 2.90 8.96
N LEU A 82 0.73 3.16 7.75
CA LEU A 82 2.16 3.22 7.45
C LEU A 82 2.71 4.61 7.80
N PRO A 83 3.93 4.70 8.34
CA PRO A 83 4.61 5.95 8.66
C PRO A 83 5.19 6.63 7.41
#